data_AF-A0A1C3EFW6-F1
#
_entry.id   AF-A0A1C3EFW6-F1
#
_cell.length_a   1.000
_cell.length_b   1.000
_cell.length_c   1.000
_cell.angle_alpha   90.00
_cell.angle_beta   90.00
_cell.angle_gamma   90.00
#
_symmetry.space_group_name_H-M   'P 1'
#
loop_
_entity.id
_entity.type
_entity.pdbx_description
1 polymer ?
#
loop_
_entity_poly.entity_id
_entity_poly.type
_entity_poly.pdbx_seq_one_letter_code
_entity_poly.pdbx_strand_id
1 'polypeptide(L)'
;MAIDLRAEQLILLGEACRRLSVVASPPTLWRWRTRGVNGVKLECVRAGRKWYTTYEALNRFLDAQSSLPVPSPAPKSQELSIRSDKTHDRLKAAGLL
;
A
#
# COMPACT_ATOMS: atom_id res chain seq x y z
N MET A 1 -13.14 11.96 4.10
CA MET A 1 -14.54 12.02 3.66
C MET A 1 -15.22 10.70 4.05
N ALA A 2 -16.54 10.59 3.99
CA ALA A 2 -17.21 9.30 4.15
C ALA A 2 -17.53 8.74 2.76
N ILE A 3 -17.49 7.41 2.61
CA ILE A 3 -17.88 6.72 1.37
C ILE A 3 -19.37 6.99 1.09
N ASP A 4 -19.69 7.46 -0.12
CA ASP A 4 -21.07 7.55 -0.58
C ASP A 4 -21.53 6.20 -1.18
N LEU A 5 -22.38 5.49 -0.43
CA LEU A 5 -22.88 4.17 -0.82
C LEU A 5 -23.81 4.19 -2.05
N ARG A 6 -24.29 5.36 -2.49
CA ARG A 6 -25.19 5.48 -3.65
C ARG A 6 -24.44 5.76 -4.95
N ALA A 7 -23.28 6.40 -4.86
CA ALA A 7 -22.50 6.85 -6.00
C ALA A 7 -21.22 6.03 -6.24
N GLU A 8 -20.63 5.46 -5.18
CA GLU A 8 -19.35 4.76 -5.26
C GLU A 8 -19.51 3.23 -5.38
N GLN A 9 -18.60 2.58 -6.11
CA GLN A 9 -18.65 1.13 -6.29
C GLN A 9 -17.90 0.38 -5.17
N LEU A 10 -18.66 -0.33 -4.33
CA LEU A 10 -18.10 -1.12 -3.23
C LEU A 10 -17.33 -2.35 -3.72
N ILE A 11 -16.15 -2.54 -3.14
CA ILE A 11 -15.29 -3.71 -3.31
C ILE A 11 -14.86 -4.24 -1.95
N LEU A 12 -14.66 -5.56 -1.85
CA LEU A 12 -14.14 -6.15 -0.63
C LEU A 12 -12.72 -5.65 -0.36
N LEU A 13 -12.41 -5.26 0.88
CA LEU A 13 -11.08 -4.76 1.24
C LEU A 13 -9.98 -5.80 0.95
N GLY A 14 -10.27 -7.09 1.15
CA GLY A 14 -9.33 -8.18 0.85
C GLY A 14 -9.15 -8.47 -0.64
N GLU A 15 -10.04 -7.99 -1.49
CA GLU A 15 -9.97 -8.17 -2.95
C GLU A 15 -9.43 -6.92 -3.66
N ALA A 16 -9.46 -5.77 -2.99
CA ALA A 16 -8.98 -4.50 -3.50
C ALA A 16 -7.52 -4.57 -3.99
N CYS A 17 -6.67 -5.40 -3.36
CA CYS A 17 -5.30 -5.62 -3.81
C CYS A 17 -5.20 -6.14 -5.25
N ARG A 18 -6.14 -6.98 -5.68
CA ARG A 18 -6.15 -7.56 -7.04
C ARG A 18 -6.63 -6.57 -8.09
N ARG A 19 -7.34 -5.53 -7.66
CA ARG A 19 -7.92 -4.50 -8.53
C ARG A 19 -7.00 -3.29 -8.69
N LEU A 20 -6.07 -3.11 -7.76
CA LEU A 20 -5.03 -2.09 -7.85
C LEU A 20 -3.95 -2.53 -8.84
N SER A 21 -3.52 -1.61 -9.70
CA SER A 21 -2.34 -1.78 -10.57
C SER A 21 -1.02 -1.67 -9.82
N VAL A 22 -1.06 -1.29 -8.54
CA VAL A 22 0.09 -1.21 -7.63
C VAL A 22 0.23 -2.47 -6.80
N VAL A 23 1.46 -2.84 -6.47
CA VAL A 23 1.77 -4.01 -5.64
C VAL A 23 1.39 -3.73 -4.17
N ALA A 24 0.11 -3.81 -3.86
CA ALA A 24 -0.43 -3.73 -2.50
C ALA A 24 -0.87 -5.13 -2.06
N SER A 25 -0.38 -5.61 -0.91
CA SER A 25 -0.83 -6.87 -0.33
C SER A 25 -2.04 -6.67 0.59
N PRO A 26 -2.86 -7.70 0.85
CA PRO A 26 -3.99 -7.59 1.78
C PRO A 26 -3.62 -7.05 3.18
N PRO A 27 -2.51 -7.47 3.82
CA PRO A 27 -2.08 -6.89 5.09
C PRO A 27 -1.82 -5.38 5.03
N THR A 28 -1.29 -4.89 3.90
CA THR A 28 -1.04 -3.46 3.68
C THR A 28 -2.34 -2.67 3.67
N LEU A 29 -3.38 -3.16 2.98
CA LEU A 29 -4.72 -2.55 2.98
C LEU A 29 -5.34 -2.51 4.38
N TRP A 30 -5.19 -3.60 5.15
CA TRP A 30 -5.62 -3.62 6.55
C TRP A 30 -4.88 -2.59 7.41
N ARG A 31 -3.56 -2.42 7.19
CA ARG A 31 -2.77 -1.38 7.85
C ARG A 31 -3.24 0.01 7.44
N TRP A 32 -3.53 0.26 6.17
CA TRP A 32 -4.03 1.54 5.68
C TRP A 32 -5.38 1.91 6.30
N ARG A 33 -6.29 0.94 6.45
CA ARG A 33 -7.56 1.14 7.16
C ARG A 33 -7.35 1.47 8.64
N THR A 34 -6.54 0.67 9.34
CA THR A 34 -6.45 0.73 10.81
C THR A 34 -5.53 1.83 11.31
N ARG A 35 -4.32 1.92 10.74
CA ARG A 35 -3.26 2.85 11.14
C ARG A 35 -3.12 4.03 10.18
N GLY A 36 -3.31 3.79 8.88
CA GLY A 36 -3.05 4.78 7.85
C GLY A 36 -1.57 4.89 7.46
N VAL A 37 -1.27 5.86 6.61
CA VAL A 37 0.07 6.24 6.15
C VAL A 37 0.12 7.77 6.16
N ASN A 38 1.18 8.33 6.75
CA ASN A 38 1.38 9.78 6.85
C ASN A 38 0.17 10.55 7.42
N GLY A 39 -0.49 9.98 8.42
CA GLY A 39 -1.68 10.58 9.05
C GLY A 39 -2.99 10.40 8.27
N VAL A 40 -2.95 9.88 7.04
CA VAL A 40 -4.13 9.61 6.21
C VAL A 40 -4.52 8.14 6.33
N LYS A 41 -5.82 7.85 6.54
CA LYS A 41 -6.35 6.48 6.62
C LYS A 41 -7.18 6.16 5.38
N LEU A 42 -7.17 4.90 4.98
CA LEU A 42 -8.05 4.43 3.91
C LEU A 42 -9.49 4.38 4.43
N GLU A 43 -10.40 5.01 3.67
CA GLU A 43 -11.82 4.99 3.95
C GLU A 43 -12.39 3.60 3.67
N CYS A 44 -13.08 3.05 4.66
CA CYS A 44 -13.71 1.74 4.58
C CYS A 44 -15.06 1.77 5.29
N VAL A 45 -16.02 1.03 4.76
CA VAL A 45 -17.32 0.77 5.39
C VAL A 45 -17.40 -0.68 5.83
N ARG A 46 -18.08 -0.92 6.94
CA ARG A 46 -18.37 -2.28 7.42
C ARG A 46 -19.78 -2.65 7.01
N ALA A 47 -19.93 -3.77 6.29
CA ALA A 47 -21.22 -4.40 6.04
C ALA A 47 -21.18 -5.83 6.61
N GLY A 48 -21.93 -6.06 7.68
CA GLY A 48 -21.88 -7.30 8.45
C GLY A 48 -20.50 -7.58 9.08
N ARG A 49 -19.89 -8.70 8.69
CA ARG A 49 -18.56 -9.14 9.19
C ARG A 49 -17.42 -8.75 8.26
N LYS A 50 -17.70 -8.19 7.09
CA LYS A 50 -16.71 -7.88 6.07
C LYS A 50 -16.48 -6.38 5.97
N TRP A 51 -15.27 -6.02 5.57
CA TRP A 51 -14.87 -4.65 5.29
C TRP A 51 -14.84 -4.41 3.80
N TYR A 52 -15.36 -3.26 3.42
CA TYR A 52 -15.46 -2.80 2.05
C TYR A 52 -14.79 -1.45 1.93
N THR A 53 -14.26 -1.18 0.76
CA THR A 53 -13.76 0.12 0.33
C THR A 53 -14.32 0.38 -1.07
N THR A 54 -13.93 1.48 -1.69
CA THR A 54 -14.36 1.86 -3.05
C THR A 54 -13.13 2.24 -3.87
N TYR A 55 -13.28 2.24 -5.20
CA TYR A 55 -12.20 2.69 -6.08
C TYR A 55 -11.88 4.16 -5.85
N GLU A 56 -12.91 4.96 -5.61
CA GLU A 56 -12.86 6.37 -5.33
C GLU A 56 -12.13 6.64 -4.01
N ALA A 57 -12.42 5.86 -2.96
CA ALA A 57 -11.69 5.94 -1.69
C ALA A 57 -10.21 5.58 -1.84
N LEU A 58 -9.90 4.56 -2.65
CA LEU A 58 -8.51 4.17 -2.94
C LEU A 58 -7.76 5.27 -3.71
N ASN A 59 -8.38 5.84 -4.74
CA ASN A 59 -7.78 6.93 -5.51
C ASN A 59 -7.53 8.15 -4.62
N ARG A 60 -8.53 8.60 -3.84
CA ARG A 60 -8.38 9.69 -2.86
C ARG A 60 -7.25 9.41 -1.87
N PHE A 61 -7.14 8.17 -1.40
CA PHE A 61 -6.08 7.77 -0.47
C PHE A 61 -4.69 7.87 -1.13
N LEU A 62 -4.53 7.37 -2.36
CA LEU A 62 -3.27 7.39 -3.10
C LEU A 62 -2.87 8.80 -3.54
N ASP A 63 -3.84 9.62 -3.94
CA ASP A 63 -3.64 11.03 -4.26
C ASP A 63 -3.16 11.80 -3.02
N ALA A 64 -3.75 11.52 -1.87
CA ALA A 64 -3.28 12.07 -0.60
C ALA A 64 -1.84 11.61 -0.28
N GLN A 65 -1.44 10.38 -0.60
CA GLN A 65 -0.04 9.97 -0.42
C GLN A 65 0.93 10.69 -1.35
N SER A 66 0.48 11.05 -2.56
CA SER A 66 1.32 11.66 -3.60
C SER A 66 1.42 13.18 -3.46
N SER A 67 0.38 13.81 -2.90
CA SER A 67 0.31 15.27 -2.68
C SER A 67 0.96 15.72 -1.37
N LEU A 68 1.16 14.81 -0.41
CA LEU A 68 1.88 15.13 0.81
C LEU A 68 3.35 15.42 0.47
N PRO A 69 3.94 16.54 0.96
CA PRO A 69 5.37 16.75 0.88
C PRO A 69 6.04 15.54 1.49
N VAL A 70 6.83 14.81 0.71
CA VAL A 70 7.62 13.69 1.23
C VAL A 70 8.43 14.29 2.38
N PRO A 71 8.21 13.89 3.64
CA PRO A 71 9.05 14.36 4.72
C PRO A 71 10.47 13.99 4.31
N SER A 72 11.34 15.00 4.19
CA SER A 72 12.76 14.79 3.86
C SER A 72 13.21 13.60 4.70
N PRO A 73 13.66 12.50 4.09
CA PRO A 73 13.94 11.31 4.85
C PRO A 73 14.93 11.73 5.94
N ALA A 74 14.51 11.63 7.21
CA ALA A 74 15.48 11.50 8.29
C ALA A 74 16.48 10.47 7.79
N PRO A 75 17.81 10.72 7.87
CA PRO A 75 18.80 9.88 7.21
C PRO A 75 18.56 8.45 7.66
N LYS A 76 17.86 7.69 6.81
CA LYS A 76 17.75 6.25 6.97
C LYS A 76 19.18 5.84 6.70
N SER A 77 19.87 5.36 7.72
CA SER A 77 21.16 4.71 7.59
C SER A 77 21.13 3.96 6.27
N GLN A 78 22.03 4.32 5.35
CA GLN A 78 22.13 3.83 3.98
C GLN A 78 22.45 2.32 3.90
N GLU A 79 22.09 1.55 4.92
CA GLU A 79 22.37 0.12 5.06
C GLU A 79 21.37 -0.79 4.34
N LEU A 80 20.21 -0.29 3.89
CA LEU A 80 19.17 -1.13 3.28
C LEU A 80 19.11 -1.04 1.73
N SER A 81 20.11 -0.43 1.08
CA SER A 81 20.25 -0.46 -0.38
C SER A 81 21.64 -0.92 -0.85
N ILE A 82 22.37 -1.67 -0.03
CA ILE A 82 23.28 -2.65 -0.60
C ILE A 82 22.38 -3.77 -1.08
N ARG A 83 22.07 -3.81 -2.38
CA ARG A 83 21.65 -5.05 -3.05
C ARG A 83 22.59 -6.12 -2.50
N SER A 84 22.08 -7.08 -1.74
CA SER A 84 22.92 -8.06 -1.05
C SER A 84 23.87 -8.70 -2.06
N ASP A 85 25.13 -8.24 -2.07
CA ASP A 85 26.18 -8.73 -2.97
C ASP A 85 26.34 -10.24 -2.82
N LYS A 86 25.93 -10.80 -1.68
CA LYS A 86 25.85 -12.25 -1.44
C LYS A 86 25.07 -13.02 -2.50
N THR A 87 24.03 -12.44 -3.12
CA THR A 87 23.31 -13.14 -4.20
C THR A 87 24.11 -13.12 -5.49
N HIS A 88 24.76 -12.00 -5.81
CA HIS A 88 25.62 -11.87 -6.99
C HIS A 88 26.89 -12.73 -6.84
N ASP A 89 27.54 -12.68 -5.68
CA ASP A 89 28.71 -13.48 -5.33
C ASP A 89 28.41 -14.99 -5.34
N ARG A 90 27.23 -15.41 -4.86
CA ARG A 90 26.79 -16.82 -4.94
C ARG A 90 26.62 -17.29 -6.38
N LEU A 91 26.07 -16.44 -7.25
CA LEU A 91 25.89 -16.78 -8.67
C LEU A 91 27.23 -16.89 -9.40
N LYS A 92 28.17 -15.99 -9.10
CA LYS A 92 29.53 -16.02 -9.63
C LYS A 92 30.32 -17.24 -9.13
N ALA A 93 30.24 -17.55 -7.84
CA ALA A 93 30.91 -18.72 -7.26
C ALA A 93 30.33 -20.05 -7.81
N ALA A 94 29.06 -20.07 -8.18
CA ALA A 94 28.41 -21.21 -8.83
C ALA A 94 28.61 -21.25 -10.37
N GLY A 95 29.30 -20.27 -10.97
CA GLY A 95 29.58 -20.21 -12.40
C GLY A 95 28.34 -19.93 -13.27
N LEU A 96 27.31 -19.31 -12.71
CA LEU A 96 26.05 -19.00 -13.40
C LEU A 96 26.00 -17.57 -13.96
N LEU A 97 27.06 -16.78 -13.74
CA LEU A 97 27.36 -15.45 -14.28
C LEU A 97 28.87 -15.36 -14.49
#